data_AF-A0A0F4LQP9-F1
#
_entry.id   AF-A0A0F4LQP9-F1
#
_cell.length_a   1.000
_cell.length_b   1.000
_cell.length_c   1.000
_cell.angle_alpha   90.00
_cell.angle_beta   90.00
_cell.angle_gamma   90.00
#
_symmetry.space_group_name_H-M   'P 1'
#
loop_
_entity.id
_entity.type
_entity.pdbx_description
1 polymer ?
#
loop_
_entity_poly.entity_id
_entity_poly.type
_entity_poly.pdbx_seq_one_letter_code
_entity_poly.pdbx_strand_id
1 'polypeptide(L)'
;MITRPKYIKIANKIEEDILMHKYQKELPHIDQLAADYATSKVTIVKAIRFLSYQNVVKPIRGHGTLILTEKEVEIAKKDNANEHVGFTERIKNTALLTNHIVSFDLREPTDKEVALLKISRSDLVYDIIRQRLLSDFPVRLEYTVMPVKVVPGITEEVLRKSVYGYIENTLHLKVGKANRILRADKPDAYDQLYLKCSKTDPVFEVEQVCYLTNGIPFEYSQTRNRYDHGELTLNQV
;
A
#
# COMPACT_ATOMS: atom_id res chain seq x y z
N MET A 1 40.37 -3.57 2.52
CA MET A 1 39.28 -3.93 1.59
C MET A 1 38.19 -4.65 2.37
N ILE A 2 36.98 -4.11 2.46
CA ILE A 2 35.88 -4.76 3.19
C ILE A 2 35.27 -5.84 2.28
N THR A 3 35.50 -7.10 2.63
CA THR A 3 34.98 -8.26 1.88
C THR A 3 33.46 -8.30 2.00
N ARG A 4 32.73 -8.11 0.88
CA ARG A 4 31.26 -8.20 0.88
C ARG A 4 30.80 -9.58 1.40
N PRO A 5 29.82 -9.64 2.31
CA PRO A 5 29.27 -10.90 2.82
C PRO A 5 28.81 -11.84 1.70
N LYS A 6 29.06 -13.14 1.87
CA LYS A 6 28.75 -14.18 0.85
C LYS A 6 27.29 -14.16 0.41
N TYR A 7 26.34 -13.90 1.32
CA TYR A 7 24.92 -13.88 0.98
C TYR A 7 24.53 -12.71 0.05
N ILE A 8 25.23 -11.57 0.10
CA ILE A 8 24.96 -10.45 -0.81
C ILE A 8 25.40 -10.82 -2.22
N LYS A 9 26.57 -11.47 -2.38
CA LYS A 9 27.01 -11.97 -3.69
C LYS A 9 26.01 -12.97 -4.29
N ILE A 10 25.36 -13.78 -3.46
CA ILE A 10 24.37 -14.75 -3.89
C ILE A 10 23.04 -14.07 -4.22
N ALA A 11 22.62 -13.08 -3.43
CA ALA A 11 21.42 -12.28 -3.72
C ALA A 11 21.53 -11.61 -5.10
N ASN A 12 22.64 -10.94 -5.39
CA ASN A 12 22.85 -10.28 -6.69
C ASN A 12 22.78 -11.27 -7.85
N LYS A 13 23.31 -12.49 -7.70
CA LYS A 13 23.21 -13.52 -8.76
C LYS A 13 21.79 -14.02 -8.96
N ILE A 14 21.02 -14.18 -7.88
CA ILE A 14 19.61 -14.56 -7.97
C ILE A 14 18.82 -13.45 -8.66
N GLU A 15 19.10 -12.19 -8.33
CA GLU A 15 18.50 -11.02 -8.99
C GLU A 15 18.85 -10.95 -10.48
N GLU A 16 20.13 -11.14 -10.86
CA GLU A 16 20.55 -11.25 -12.26
C GLU A 16 19.80 -12.37 -13.00
N ASP A 17 19.65 -13.55 -12.38
CA ASP A 17 18.91 -14.68 -12.96
C ASP A 17 17.41 -14.38 -13.13
N ILE A 18 16.81 -13.64 -12.19
CA ILE A 18 15.42 -13.13 -12.31
C ILE A 18 15.32 -12.18 -13.51
N LEU A 19 16.25 -11.23 -13.64
CA LEU A 19 16.30 -10.25 -14.73
C LEU A 19 16.52 -10.93 -16.10
N MET A 20 17.30 -12.00 -16.15
CA MET A 20 17.48 -12.83 -17.35
C MET A 20 16.31 -13.79 -17.62
N HIS A 21 15.23 -13.68 -16.87
CA HIS A 21 14.02 -14.50 -16.99
C HIS A 21 14.26 -16.00 -16.82
N LYS A 22 15.30 -16.39 -16.08
CA LYS A 22 15.54 -17.79 -15.69
C LYS A 22 14.43 -18.32 -14.78
N TYR A 23 13.85 -17.43 -13.98
CA TYR A 23 12.73 -17.70 -13.10
C TYR A 23 11.58 -16.74 -13.45
N GLN A 24 10.35 -17.25 -13.60
CA GLN A 24 9.21 -16.43 -14.04
C GLN A 24 8.37 -15.89 -12.87
N LYS A 25 7.73 -16.78 -12.10
CA LYS A 25 6.80 -16.40 -11.04
C LYS A 25 7.33 -16.69 -9.64
N GLU A 26 8.16 -17.72 -9.50
CA GLU A 26 8.66 -18.20 -8.22
C GLU A 26 10.11 -18.63 -8.35
N LEU A 27 10.87 -18.45 -7.27
CA LEU A 27 12.18 -19.06 -7.12
C LEU A 27 12.05 -20.56 -6.79
N PRO A 28 13.01 -21.38 -7.24
CA PRO A 28 13.13 -22.77 -6.80
C PRO A 28 13.21 -22.92 -5.28
N HIS A 29 12.96 -24.13 -4.80
CA HIS A 29 13.08 -24.44 -3.37
C HIS A 29 14.50 -24.15 -2.85
N ILE A 30 14.62 -23.84 -1.56
CA ILE A 30 15.90 -23.46 -0.92
C ILE A 30 16.99 -24.50 -1.17
N ASP A 31 16.62 -25.78 -1.22
CA ASP A 31 17.53 -26.89 -1.47
C ASP A 31 18.12 -26.85 -2.89
N GLN A 32 17.28 -26.59 -3.89
CA GLN A 32 17.71 -26.46 -5.28
C GLN A 32 18.59 -25.22 -5.45
N LEU A 33 18.17 -24.08 -4.89
CA LEU A 33 18.99 -22.85 -4.92
C LEU A 33 20.36 -23.06 -4.24
N ALA A 34 20.40 -23.80 -3.12
CA ALA A 34 21.68 -24.08 -2.45
C ALA A 34 22.62 -24.91 -3.34
N ALA A 35 22.07 -25.86 -4.11
CA ALA A 35 22.82 -26.64 -5.09
C ALA A 35 23.25 -25.78 -6.29
N ASP A 36 22.32 -25.05 -6.91
CA ASP A 36 22.55 -24.22 -8.11
C ASP A 36 23.65 -23.17 -7.88
N TYR A 37 23.65 -22.54 -6.71
CA TYR A 37 24.63 -21.50 -6.37
C TYR A 37 25.81 -22.01 -5.52
N ALA A 38 25.96 -23.33 -5.38
CA ALA A 38 27.03 -23.99 -4.63
C ALA A 38 27.29 -23.34 -3.25
N THR A 39 26.24 -23.19 -2.45
CA THR A 39 26.29 -22.50 -1.15
C THR A 39 25.41 -23.19 -0.10
N SER A 40 25.49 -22.75 1.16
CA SER A 40 24.67 -23.33 2.21
C SER A 40 23.22 -22.81 2.16
N LYS A 41 22.26 -23.64 2.58
CA LYS A 41 20.85 -23.24 2.74
C LYS A 41 20.71 -21.97 3.59
N VAL A 42 21.51 -21.86 4.65
CA VAL A 42 21.57 -20.66 5.51
C VAL A 42 21.96 -19.40 4.73
N THR A 43 22.88 -19.53 3.76
CA THR A 43 23.27 -18.42 2.88
C THR A 43 22.16 -18.06 1.91
N ILE A 44 21.45 -19.04 1.34
CA ILE A 44 20.27 -18.81 0.49
C ILE A 44 19.17 -18.10 1.27
N VAL A 45 18.85 -18.55 2.49
CA VAL A 45 17.83 -17.90 3.34
C VAL A 45 18.22 -16.44 3.63
N LYS A 46 19.50 -16.15 3.90
CA LYS A 46 19.97 -14.77 4.08
C LYS A 46 19.89 -13.95 2.79
N ALA A 47 20.18 -14.55 1.63
CA ALA A 47 20.07 -13.90 0.32
C ALA A 47 18.61 -13.60 -0.05
N ILE A 48 17.69 -14.56 0.12
CA ILE A 48 16.26 -14.36 -0.08
C ILE A 48 15.70 -13.30 0.86
N ARG A 49 16.12 -13.28 2.14
CA ARG A 49 15.73 -12.20 3.07
C ARG A 49 16.24 -10.84 2.60
N PHE A 50 17.44 -10.78 2.05
CA PHE A 50 18.01 -9.55 1.50
C PHE A 50 17.23 -9.08 0.25
N LEU A 51 16.94 -9.97 -0.69
CA LEU A 51 16.11 -9.67 -1.87
C LEU A 51 14.67 -9.31 -1.49
N SER A 52 14.14 -9.92 -0.44
CA SER A 52 12.82 -9.59 0.10
C SER A 52 12.79 -8.20 0.73
N TYR A 53 13.86 -7.80 1.41
CA TYR A 53 14.03 -6.43 1.87
C TYR A 53 14.09 -5.42 0.72
N GLN A 54 14.65 -5.83 -0.43
CA GLN A 54 14.71 -5.02 -1.65
C GLN A 54 13.46 -5.12 -2.52
N ASN A 55 12.40 -5.81 -2.06
CA ASN A 55 11.16 -6.02 -2.82
C ASN A 55 11.35 -6.72 -4.18
N VAL A 56 12.37 -7.58 -4.30
CA VAL A 56 12.60 -8.40 -5.50
C VAL A 56 11.85 -9.73 -5.39
N VAL A 57 11.68 -10.26 -4.17
CA VAL A 57 11.01 -11.56 -3.94
C VAL A 57 10.21 -11.57 -2.63
N LYS A 58 9.26 -12.51 -2.51
CA LYS A 58 8.43 -12.70 -1.32
C LYS A 58 8.36 -14.18 -0.91
N PRO A 59 8.93 -14.56 0.24
CA PRO A 59 8.71 -15.88 0.82
C PRO A 59 7.26 -16.07 1.27
N ILE A 60 6.60 -17.14 0.82
CA ILE A 60 5.28 -17.55 1.30
C ILE A 60 5.43 -18.84 2.09
N ARG A 61 4.95 -18.82 3.34
CA ARG A 61 5.00 -19.99 4.22
C ARG A 61 4.24 -21.15 3.57
N GLY A 62 4.95 -22.25 3.28
CA GLY A 62 4.39 -23.44 2.65
C GLY A 62 4.26 -23.38 1.12
N HIS A 63 4.57 -22.25 0.47
CA HIS A 63 4.36 -22.04 -0.97
C HIS A 63 5.59 -21.45 -1.69
N GLY A 64 6.79 -21.58 -1.11
CA GLY A 64 8.02 -21.15 -1.79
C GLY A 64 8.29 -19.65 -1.71
N THR A 65 8.91 -19.08 -2.73
CA THR A 65 9.31 -17.66 -2.78
C THR A 65 8.89 -17.05 -4.12
N LEU A 66 7.90 -16.16 -4.12
CA LEU A 66 7.42 -15.47 -5.32
C LEU A 66 8.41 -14.41 -5.77
N ILE A 67 8.49 -14.16 -7.08
CA ILE A 67 9.22 -13.04 -7.66
C ILE A 67 8.26 -11.86 -7.76
N LEU A 68 8.67 -10.72 -7.22
CA LEU A 68 7.96 -9.46 -7.40
C LEU A 68 8.41 -8.87 -8.72
N THR A 69 7.50 -8.66 -9.65
CA THR A 69 7.78 -8.07 -10.95
C THR A 69 8.04 -6.56 -10.80
N GLU A 70 8.90 -5.98 -11.63
CA GLU A 70 9.13 -4.52 -11.69
C GLU A 70 7.81 -3.75 -11.84
N LYS A 71 6.85 -4.34 -12.57
CA LYS A 71 5.51 -3.81 -12.77
C LYS A 71 4.67 -3.76 -11.48
N GLU A 72 4.78 -4.76 -10.61
CA GLU A 72 4.09 -4.78 -9.31
C GLU A 72 4.64 -3.71 -8.37
N VAL A 73 5.96 -3.52 -8.36
CA VAL A 73 6.62 -2.49 -7.53
C VAL A 73 6.36 -1.08 -8.07
N GLU A 74 6.41 -0.86 -9.38
CA GLU A 74 6.09 0.44 -9.98
C GLU A 74 4.63 0.87 -9.77
N ILE A 75 3.67 -0.05 -9.92
CA ILE A 75 2.24 0.29 -9.81
C ILE A 75 1.83 0.50 -8.35
N ALA A 76 2.48 -0.20 -7.40
CA ALA A 76 2.33 0.06 -5.98
C ALA A 76 2.72 1.50 -5.61
N LYS A 77 3.82 1.98 -6.21
CA LYS A 77 4.39 3.31 -5.98
C LYS A 77 3.54 4.42 -6.56
N LYS A 78 3.07 4.27 -7.80
CA LYS A 78 2.48 5.36 -8.59
C LYS A 78 1.05 5.71 -8.16
N ASP A 79 0.88 6.82 -7.44
CA ASP A 79 -0.37 7.59 -7.44
C ASP A 79 -0.37 8.57 -8.62
N ASN A 80 -1.48 8.62 -9.38
CA ASN A 80 -1.70 9.68 -10.36
C ASN A 80 -2.48 10.81 -9.69
N ALA A 81 -1.89 12.01 -9.67
CA ALA A 81 -2.49 13.19 -9.07
C ALA A 81 -3.82 13.60 -9.70
N ASN A 82 -4.00 13.32 -10.99
CA ASN A 82 -5.17 13.74 -11.77
C ASN A 82 -6.28 12.67 -11.80
N GLU A 83 -6.00 11.45 -11.34
CA GLU A 83 -6.98 10.37 -11.29
C GLU A 83 -7.66 10.28 -9.93
N HIS A 84 -8.98 10.11 -9.97
CA HIS A 84 -9.86 9.95 -8.82
C HIS A 84 -10.26 8.47 -8.62
N VAL A 85 -9.49 7.56 -9.23
CA VAL A 85 -9.74 6.12 -9.19
C VAL A 85 -9.23 5.57 -7.85
N GLY A 86 -10.06 4.78 -7.17
CA GLY A 86 -9.69 4.16 -5.90
C GLY A 86 -8.55 3.16 -6.04
N PHE A 87 -7.68 3.07 -5.01
CA PHE A 87 -6.48 2.22 -5.00
C PHE A 87 -6.73 0.78 -5.45
N THR A 88 -7.84 0.17 -5.02
CA THR A 88 -8.21 -1.20 -5.39
C THR A 88 -8.36 -1.40 -6.90
N GLU A 89 -8.97 -0.45 -7.61
CA GLU A 89 -9.18 -0.59 -9.06
C GLU A 89 -7.86 -0.44 -9.81
N ARG A 90 -6.97 0.45 -9.36
CA ARG A 90 -5.65 0.64 -9.98
C ARG A 90 -4.79 -0.63 -10.00
N ILE A 91 -4.82 -1.38 -8.89
CA ILE A 91 -3.93 -2.54 -8.68
C ILE A 91 -4.57 -3.88 -9.06
N LYS A 92 -5.87 -3.90 -9.39
CA LYS A 92 -6.72 -5.08 -9.60
C LYS A 92 -6.16 -6.15 -10.55
N ASN A 93 -5.40 -5.73 -11.56
CA ASN A 93 -4.82 -6.60 -12.58
C ASN A 93 -3.30 -6.77 -12.43
N THR A 94 -2.72 -6.32 -11.32
CA THR A 94 -1.26 -6.28 -11.14
C THR A 94 -0.80 -7.10 -9.95
N ALA A 95 -1.49 -7.02 -8.81
CA ALA A 95 -1.06 -7.72 -7.60
C ALA A 95 -2.25 -8.15 -6.74
N LEU A 96 -2.03 -9.13 -5.86
CA LEU A 96 -3.01 -9.53 -4.86
C LEU A 96 -3.10 -8.45 -3.76
N LEU A 97 -4.25 -7.82 -3.62
CA LEU A 97 -4.52 -6.87 -2.54
C LEU A 97 -5.11 -7.54 -1.33
N THR A 98 -4.53 -7.26 -0.17
CA THR A 98 -5.15 -7.54 1.12
C THR A 98 -5.43 -6.21 1.84
N ASN A 99 -6.67 -6.06 2.29
CA ASN A 99 -7.11 -4.93 3.10
C ASN A 99 -7.19 -5.37 4.55
N HIS A 100 -6.20 -4.99 5.34
CA HIS A 100 -6.19 -5.25 6.77
C HIS A 100 -6.78 -4.05 7.52
N ILE A 101 -7.89 -4.27 8.22
CA ILE A 101 -8.57 -3.24 9.02
C ILE A 101 -7.84 -3.14 10.35
N VAL A 102 -7.23 -1.98 10.61
CA VAL A 102 -6.50 -1.68 11.85
C VAL A 102 -7.45 -1.14 12.91
N SER A 103 -8.35 -0.23 12.53
CA SER A 103 -9.43 0.29 13.37
C SER A 103 -10.64 0.59 12.51
N PHE A 104 -11.83 0.43 13.07
CA PHE A 104 -13.07 0.82 12.43
C PHE A 104 -14.12 1.19 13.49
N ASP A 105 -14.39 2.48 13.60
CA ASP A 105 -15.24 3.04 14.65
C ASP A 105 -16.24 4.06 14.10
N LEU A 106 -17.27 4.33 14.90
CA LEU A 106 -18.19 5.45 14.72
C LEU A 106 -17.95 6.46 15.82
N ARG A 107 -17.79 7.74 15.44
CA ARG A 107 -17.60 8.82 16.41
C ARG A 107 -18.15 10.14 15.91
N GLU A 108 -18.20 11.10 16.82
CA GLU A 108 -18.42 12.51 16.48
C GLU A 108 -17.19 13.08 15.75
N PRO A 109 -17.40 14.01 14.79
CA PRO A 109 -16.31 14.63 14.05
C PRO A 109 -15.57 15.67 14.87
N THR A 110 -14.28 15.84 14.59
CA THR A 110 -13.48 16.95 15.10
C THR A 110 -13.86 18.27 14.41
N ASP A 111 -13.47 19.40 14.99
CA ASP A 111 -13.67 20.74 14.40
C ASP A 111 -13.11 20.85 12.97
N LYS A 112 -11.96 20.22 12.75
CA LYS A 112 -11.32 20.16 11.43
C LYS A 112 -12.18 19.38 10.44
N GLU A 113 -12.67 18.21 10.85
CA GLU A 113 -13.53 17.37 10.01
C GLU A 113 -14.87 18.04 9.72
N VAL A 114 -15.48 18.71 10.70
CA VAL A 114 -16.69 19.55 10.53
C VAL A 114 -16.48 20.57 9.42
N ALA A 115 -15.35 21.30 9.46
CA ALA A 115 -15.04 22.31 8.46
C ALA A 115 -14.76 21.71 7.06
N LEU A 116 -13.96 20.65 6.99
CA LEU A 116 -13.55 20.02 5.72
C LEU A 116 -14.71 19.27 5.05
N LEU A 117 -15.48 18.52 5.82
CA LEU A 117 -16.59 17.69 5.36
C LEU A 117 -17.94 18.43 5.34
N LYS A 118 -17.99 19.69 5.78
CA LYS A 118 -19.21 20.52 5.78
C LYS A 118 -20.40 19.82 6.47
N ILE A 119 -20.11 19.17 7.60
CA ILE A 119 -21.08 18.44 8.42
C ILE A 119 -21.35 19.16 9.74
N SER A 120 -22.36 18.73 10.49
CA SER A 120 -22.62 19.20 11.86
C SER A 120 -21.73 18.47 12.88
N ARG A 121 -21.46 19.10 14.02
CA ARG A 121 -20.85 18.44 15.20
C ARG A 121 -21.66 17.28 15.73
N SER A 122 -22.97 17.30 15.52
CA SER A 122 -23.90 16.24 15.93
C SER A 122 -24.03 15.11 14.90
N ASP A 123 -23.35 15.21 13.76
CA ASP A 123 -23.29 14.11 12.80
C ASP A 123 -22.32 13.03 13.26
N LEU A 124 -22.48 11.82 12.74
CA LEU A 124 -21.52 10.74 12.93
C LEU A 124 -20.65 10.57 11.68
N VAL A 125 -19.39 10.23 11.93
CA VAL A 125 -18.43 9.83 10.91
C VAL A 125 -17.94 8.42 11.18
N TYR A 126 -17.66 7.67 10.12
CA TYR A 126 -16.79 6.51 10.22
C TYR A 126 -15.36 7.00 10.41
N ASP A 127 -14.65 6.43 11.36
CA ASP A 127 -13.20 6.57 11.52
C ASP A 127 -12.54 5.22 11.21
N ILE A 128 -11.76 5.20 10.14
CA ILE A 128 -11.26 3.98 9.53
C ILE A 128 -9.75 4.08 9.40
N ILE A 129 -9.05 3.09 9.95
CA ILE A 129 -7.62 2.90 9.70
C ILE A 129 -7.45 1.58 8.96
N ARG A 130 -6.86 1.61 7.76
CA ARG A 130 -6.57 0.40 6.97
C ARG A 130 -5.12 0.35 6.52
N GLN A 131 -4.54 -0.82 6.67
CA GLN A 131 -3.28 -1.17 6.06
C GLN A 131 -3.56 -1.90 4.75
N ARG A 132 -3.05 -1.36 3.64
CA ARG A 132 -3.08 -2.01 2.33
C ARG A 132 -1.80 -2.83 2.15
N LEU A 133 -1.97 -4.11 1.85
CA LEU A 133 -0.86 -4.99 1.54
C LEU A 133 -0.97 -5.48 0.10
N LEU A 134 0.13 -5.37 -0.64
CA LEU A 134 0.25 -6.02 -1.95
C LEU A 134 1.10 -7.26 -1.75
N SER A 135 0.51 -8.42 -2.02
CA SER A 135 1.15 -9.70 -1.77
C SER A 135 1.74 -9.75 -0.35
N ASP A 136 0.95 -9.47 0.69
CA ASP A 136 1.36 -9.36 2.12
C ASP A 136 2.48 -8.36 2.45
N PHE A 137 2.94 -7.56 1.49
CA PHE A 137 3.87 -6.47 1.76
C PHE A 137 3.09 -5.18 2.04
N PRO A 138 3.31 -4.50 3.19
CA PRO A 138 2.57 -3.29 3.52
C PRO A 138 3.04 -2.12 2.67
N VAL A 139 2.15 -1.61 1.81
CA VAL A 139 2.49 -0.52 0.89
C VAL A 139 1.91 0.81 1.34
N ARG A 140 0.78 0.80 2.05
CA ARG A 140 0.03 2.02 2.39
C ARG A 140 -0.71 1.86 3.70
N LEU A 141 -0.69 2.92 4.50
CA LEU A 141 -1.54 3.07 5.68
C LEU A 141 -2.51 4.22 5.41
N GLU A 142 -3.79 3.94 5.51
CA GLU A 142 -4.87 4.87 5.20
C GLU A 142 -5.62 5.21 6.48
N TYR A 143 -5.78 6.50 6.75
CA TYR A 143 -6.67 7.06 7.77
C TYR A 143 -7.79 7.74 7.02
N THR A 144 -9.03 7.35 7.26
CA THR A 144 -10.16 7.78 6.44
C THR A 144 -11.35 8.09 7.31
N VAL A 145 -11.87 9.29 7.12
CA VAL A 145 -13.07 9.80 7.79
C VAL A 145 -14.15 10.05 6.75
N MET A 146 -15.30 9.42 6.93
CA MET A 146 -16.44 9.53 6.00
C MET A 146 -17.73 9.84 6.75
N PRO A 147 -18.51 10.86 6.36
CA PRO A 147 -19.81 11.13 6.98
C PRO A 147 -20.79 9.99 6.76
N VAL A 148 -21.38 9.46 7.84
CA VAL A 148 -22.35 8.35 7.78
C VAL A 148 -23.56 8.70 6.92
N LYS A 149 -24.00 9.98 6.97
CA LYS A 149 -25.13 10.49 6.18
C LYS A 149 -24.86 10.55 4.68
N VAL A 150 -23.59 10.65 4.28
CA VAL A 150 -23.20 10.77 2.86
C VAL A 150 -22.85 9.39 2.29
N VAL A 151 -22.14 8.57 3.05
CA VAL A 151 -21.70 7.22 2.63
C VAL A 151 -22.28 6.17 3.59
N PRO A 152 -23.61 5.95 3.63
CA PRO A 152 -24.21 5.02 4.57
C PRO A 152 -23.78 3.57 4.31
N GLY A 153 -23.88 2.71 5.34
CA GLY A 153 -23.76 1.26 5.18
C GLY A 153 -22.33 0.71 5.03
N ILE A 154 -21.30 1.46 5.42
CA ILE A 154 -19.94 0.92 5.50
C ILE A 154 -19.89 -0.14 6.61
N THR A 155 -19.43 -1.33 6.23
CA THR A 155 -19.20 -2.47 7.14
C THR A 155 -17.78 -3.00 6.97
N GLU A 156 -17.31 -3.87 7.87
CA GLU A 156 -16.03 -4.56 7.68
C GLU A 156 -15.95 -5.31 6.34
N GLU A 157 -17.06 -5.88 5.85
CA GLU A 157 -17.10 -6.57 4.56
C GLU A 157 -16.81 -5.59 3.41
N VAL A 158 -17.38 -4.38 3.46
CA VAL A 158 -17.10 -3.32 2.49
C VAL A 158 -15.64 -2.90 2.59
N LEU A 159 -15.11 -2.72 3.82
CA LEU A 159 -13.73 -2.30 4.07
C LEU A 159 -12.69 -3.33 3.61
N ARG A 160 -13.05 -4.63 3.56
CA ARG A 160 -12.22 -5.70 3.00
C ARG A 160 -12.18 -5.69 1.46
N LYS A 161 -13.09 -4.96 0.81
CA LYS A 161 -13.22 -4.84 -0.66
C LYS A 161 -12.80 -3.43 -1.14
N SER A 162 -13.45 -2.91 -2.19
CA SER A 162 -13.24 -1.55 -2.71
C SER A 162 -14.29 -0.60 -2.13
N VAL A 163 -13.86 0.34 -1.27
CA VAL A 163 -14.75 1.38 -0.72
C VAL A 163 -15.28 2.30 -1.84
N TYR A 164 -14.42 2.71 -2.78
CA TYR A 164 -14.84 3.50 -3.94
C TYR A 164 -15.79 2.69 -4.83
N GLY A 165 -15.52 1.39 -5.01
CA GLY A 165 -16.41 0.50 -5.73
C GLY A 165 -17.79 0.39 -5.07
N TYR A 166 -17.87 0.41 -3.74
CA TYR A 166 -19.14 0.45 -3.01
C TYR A 166 -19.87 1.78 -3.21
N ILE A 167 -19.16 2.90 -3.10
CA ILE A 167 -19.71 4.26 -3.32
C ILE A 167 -20.33 4.38 -4.72
N GLU A 168 -19.61 3.94 -5.76
CA GLU A 168 -20.05 4.10 -7.15
C GLU A 168 -21.08 3.04 -7.57
N ASN A 169 -20.85 1.77 -7.24
CA ASN A 169 -21.67 0.68 -7.78
C ASN A 169 -22.83 0.28 -6.86
N THR A 170 -22.73 0.52 -5.55
CA THR A 170 -23.79 0.17 -4.59
C THR A 170 -24.60 1.38 -4.16
N LEU A 171 -23.93 2.50 -3.85
CA LEU A 171 -24.63 3.74 -3.47
C LEU A 171 -24.98 4.62 -4.67
N HIS A 172 -24.47 4.30 -5.87
CA HIS A 172 -24.70 5.06 -7.11
C HIS A 172 -24.27 6.53 -7.01
N LEU A 173 -23.31 6.83 -6.15
CA LEU A 173 -22.72 8.15 -6.00
C LEU A 173 -21.59 8.33 -7.00
N LYS A 174 -21.51 9.51 -7.62
CA LYS A 174 -20.46 9.81 -8.60
C LYS A 174 -19.30 10.54 -7.93
N VAL A 175 -18.13 9.92 -7.93
CA VAL A 175 -16.90 10.56 -7.44
C VAL A 175 -16.51 11.69 -8.39
N GLY A 176 -16.28 12.87 -7.81
CA GLY A 176 -15.87 14.08 -8.50
C GLY A 176 -14.40 14.37 -8.26
N LYS A 177 -14.09 15.61 -7.89
CA LYS A 177 -12.72 16.08 -7.69
C LYS A 177 -12.18 15.78 -6.29
N ALA A 178 -10.87 15.85 -6.13
CA ALA A 178 -10.19 15.85 -4.84
C ALA A 178 -9.26 17.06 -4.71
N ASN A 179 -9.18 17.61 -3.50
CA ASN A 179 -8.15 18.57 -3.13
C ASN A 179 -7.07 17.82 -2.34
N ARG A 180 -5.82 17.82 -2.82
CA ARG A 180 -4.72 17.04 -2.24
C ARG A 180 -3.60 17.96 -1.74
N ILE A 181 -3.03 17.62 -0.59
CA ILE A 181 -1.82 18.21 -0.03
C ILE A 181 -0.80 17.09 0.15
N LEU A 182 0.42 17.33 -0.34
CA LEU A 182 1.51 16.36 -0.34
C LEU A 182 2.59 16.79 0.64
N ARG A 183 3.07 15.86 1.46
CA ARG A 183 4.12 16.14 2.45
C ARG A 183 5.14 15.00 2.52
N ALA A 184 6.36 15.38 2.85
CA ALA A 184 7.31 14.46 3.46
C ALA A 184 7.15 14.59 4.98
N ASP A 185 7.08 13.46 5.66
CA ASP A 185 6.91 13.38 7.11
C ASP A 185 7.88 12.38 7.74
N LYS A 186 7.99 12.42 9.07
CA LYS A 186 8.68 11.43 9.87
C LYS A 186 7.73 10.29 10.24
N PRO A 187 8.26 9.07 10.43
CA PRO A 187 7.43 7.92 10.74
C PRO A 187 6.94 7.99 12.19
N ASP A 188 5.64 7.78 12.38
CA ASP A 188 5.04 7.65 13.70
C ASP A 188 5.08 6.19 14.20
N ALA A 189 4.39 5.89 15.30
CA ALA A 189 4.33 4.53 15.86
C ALA A 189 3.58 3.55 14.95
N TYR A 190 2.54 4.01 14.24
CA TYR A 190 1.74 3.21 13.33
C TYR A 190 2.50 2.94 12.03
N ASP A 191 3.23 3.91 11.49
CA ASP A 191 4.12 3.73 10.35
C ASP A 191 5.20 2.67 10.65
N GLN A 192 5.81 2.71 11.83
CA GLN A 192 6.78 1.70 12.26
C GLN A 192 6.13 0.31 12.39
N LEU A 193 4.94 0.23 12.98
CA LEU A 193 4.27 -1.04 13.23
C LEU A 193 3.71 -1.67 11.96
N TYR A 194 3.00 -0.90 11.14
CA TYR A 194 2.23 -1.37 10.00
C TYR A 194 2.97 -1.18 8.67
N LEU A 195 3.72 -0.11 8.46
CA LEU A 195 4.52 0.08 7.23
C LEU A 195 5.95 -0.43 7.33
N LYS A 196 6.36 -0.90 8.52
CA LYS A 196 7.73 -1.38 8.77
C LYS A 196 8.77 -0.29 8.46
N CYS A 197 8.43 0.96 8.75
CA CYS A 197 9.37 2.06 8.71
C CYS A 197 10.39 1.93 9.85
N SER A 198 11.65 2.26 9.58
CA SER A 198 12.60 2.63 10.63
C SER A 198 12.25 4.01 11.19
N LYS A 199 12.81 4.40 12.34
CA LYS A 199 12.60 5.74 12.94
C LYS A 199 13.08 6.90 12.06
N THR A 200 13.92 6.61 11.06
CA THR A 200 14.55 7.61 10.19
C THR A 200 14.08 7.52 8.75
N ASP A 201 13.23 6.54 8.42
CA ASP A 201 12.69 6.39 7.06
C ASP A 201 11.75 7.58 6.77
N PRO A 202 11.93 8.29 5.65
CA PRO A 202 10.95 9.28 5.25
C PRO A 202 9.60 8.62 4.94
N VAL A 203 8.52 9.32 5.26
CA VAL A 203 7.16 8.94 4.92
C VAL A 203 6.61 9.93 3.92
N PHE A 204 6.03 9.42 2.83
CA PHE A 204 5.27 10.22 1.89
C PHE A 204 3.81 10.23 2.34
N GLU A 205 3.30 11.41 2.67
CA GLU A 205 1.91 11.63 3.07
C GLU A 205 1.14 12.36 1.97
N VAL A 206 -0.05 11.85 1.69
CA VAL A 206 -1.08 12.55 0.89
C VAL A 206 -2.29 12.75 1.80
N GLU A 207 -2.56 14.01 2.15
CA GLU A 207 -3.82 14.41 2.79
C GLU A 207 -4.79 14.89 1.70
N GLN A 208 -6.05 14.46 1.76
CA GLN A 208 -7.04 14.88 0.77
C GLN A 208 -8.45 15.03 1.31
N VAL A 209 -9.23 15.85 0.60
CA VAL A 209 -10.69 15.89 0.71
C VAL A 209 -11.27 15.56 -0.66
N CYS A 210 -12.09 14.51 -0.73
CA CYS A 210 -12.75 14.08 -1.96
C CYS A 210 -14.20 14.53 -1.99
N TYR A 211 -14.66 14.96 -3.16
CA TYR A 211 -15.98 15.49 -3.40
C TYR A 211 -16.72 14.61 -4.40
N LEU A 212 -18.03 14.47 -4.21
CA LEU A 212 -18.93 13.95 -5.23
C LEU A 212 -19.09 14.99 -6.36
N THR A 213 -19.60 14.58 -7.52
CA THR A 213 -19.82 15.50 -8.66
C THR A 213 -20.83 16.61 -8.36
N ASN A 214 -21.69 16.43 -7.35
CA ASN A 214 -22.61 17.46 -6.86
C ASN A 214 -21.97 18.44 -5.85
N GLY A 215 -20.66 18.31 -5.57
CA GLY A 215 -19.90 19.20 -4.70
C GLY A 215 -19.94 18.86 -3.21
N ILE A 216 -20.63 17.78 -2.81
CA ILE A 216 -20.66 17.31 -1.42
C ILE A 216 -19.34 16.59 -1.10
N PRO A 217 -18.56 16.99 -0.07
CA PRO A 217 -17.42 16.22 0.39
C PRO A 217 -17.89 14.91 1.04
N PHE A 218 -17.32 13.78 0.63
CA PHE A 218 -17.69 12.45 1.14
C PHE A 218 -16.55 11.78 1.92
N GLU A 219 -15.33 12.28 1.80
CA GLU A 219 -14.15 11.70 2.41
C GLU A 219 -13.15 12.79 2.78
N TYR A 220 -12.59 12.67 3.99
CA TYR A 220 -11.36 13.29 4.40
C TYR A 220 -10.38 12.16 4.74
N SER A 221 -9.20 12.15 4.15
CA SER A 221 -8.25 11.06 4.37
C SER A 221 -6.81 11.52 4.36
N GLN A 222 -5.98 10.70 5.02
CA GLN A 222 -4.53 10.75 4.95
C GLN A 222 -4.04 9.36 4.54
N THR A 223 -3.22 9.31 3.50
CA THR A 223 -2.50 8.09 3.12
C THR A 223 -1.02 8.28 3.33
N ARG A 224 -0.39 7.31 3.97
CA ARG A 224 1.03 7.31 4.30
C ARG A 224 1.70 6.11 3.62
N ASN A 225 2.83 6.36 2.98
CA ASN A 225 3.67 5.36 2.32
C ASN A 225 5.11 5.52 2.82
N ARG A 226 5.83 4.41 3.02
CA ARG A 226 7.29 4.49 3.24
C ARG A 226 7.96 5.04 1.96
N TYR A 227 9.07 5.76 2.10
CA TYR A 227 9.76 6.46 0.99
C TYR A 227 9.99 5.63 -0.28
N ASP A 228 10.11 4.31 -0.18
CA ASP A 228 10.33 3.38 -1.28
C ASP A 228 9.03 2.81 -1.87
N HIS A 229 7.86 3.21 -1.36
CA HIS A 229 6.52 2.78 -1.81
C HIS A 229 5.56 3.94 -2.10
N GLY A 230 6.03 5.19 -2.01
CA GLY A 230 5.23 6.39 -2.29
C GLY A 230 5.81 7.20 -3.45
N GLU A 231 5.10 7.25 -4.57
CA GLU A 231 5.42 8.11 -5.72
C GLU A 231 4.14 8.81 -6.19
N LEU A 232 4.21 10.09 -6.52
CA LEU A 232 3.11 10.80 -7.17
C LEU A 232 3.57 11.30 -8.54
N THR A 233 2.86 10.91 -9.59
CA THR A 233 3.05 11.44 -10.93
C THR A 233 2.04 12.54 -11.22
N LEU A 234 2.55 13.72 -11.64
CA LEU A 234 1.77 14.84 -12.13
C LEU A 234 1.92 14.90 -13.65
N ASN A 235 0.89 14.47 -14.37
CA ASN A 235 0.86 14.62 -15.82
C ASN A 235 0.38 16.03 -16.15
N GLN A 236 1.23 16.83 -16.82
CA GLN A 236 0.79 18.09 -17.40
C GLN A 236 -0.13 17.77 -18.59
N VAL A 237 -1.37 18.26 -18.51
CA VAL A 237 -2.33 18.26 -19.62
C VAL A 237 -2.18 19.57 -20.39
#